data_AF-D2VV56-F1
#
_entry.id   AF-D2VV56-F1
#
_cell.length_a   1.000
_cell.length_b   1.000
_cell.length_c   1.000
_cell.angle_alpha   90.00
_cell.angle_beta   90.00
_cell.angle_gamma   90.00
#
_symmetry.space_group_name_H-M   'P 1'
#
loop_
_entity.id
_entity.type
_entity.pdbx_description
1 polymer ?
#
loop_
_entity_poly.entity_id
_entity_poly.type
_entity_poly.pdbx_seq_one_letter_code
_entity_poly.pdbx_strand_id
1 'polypeptide(L)'
;MTFFTQFSSPTTINTLVSNFSNANCHPLLINLTRENPSLFRENVTSNDSFEYGLCPETLIALILTSCILFIYLITFIVSLVGVLWERRNQHIQARSFSLMLANMISNLILVLLVTLRIIVSKKYYPCFILSITFMLYPPLLTLPSILRGCRLYFLYLLNLKKKKLFGHEHHSTSLESIFNIEMSSSNNVSRRSSNTETIASSTLSTNEFIIGKETNLDEILSKKDRMILRLYEFLSSNKFIITCYILAFIVHLILWSILGGIELSVYDSTQSWVFMESGFFEAIHGCNIKSNILIVIGVQSVFYLISVFVIIVLCILSDRDTFNIKREELISVIILTVCAIIYTILGSIPAITTLVDYFIPYVLLFVLYAWLECIICVILPVFYSIRNRMRNQKDNSNVDNFILLLLKDKKAHDDY
;
A
#
# COMPACT_ATOMS: atom_id res chain seq x y z
N MET A 1 2.39 -44.82 23.78
CA MET A 1 3.69 -45.12 24.41
C MET A 1 4.04 -46.55 24.01
N THR A 2 5.29 -46.81 23.60
CA THR A 2 5.83 -48.03 22.94
C THR A 2 5.44 -48.28 21.48
N PHE A 3 6.03 -47.53 20.55
CA PHE A 3 6.28 -47.96 19.17
C PHE A 3 7.50 -47.20 18.64
N PHE A 4 8.69 -47.80 18.74
CA PHE A 4 9.90 -47.49 17.94
C PHE A 4 10.99 -48.46 18.38
N THR A 5 11.25 -49.52 17.60
CA THR A 5 12.52 -50.27 17.54
C THR A 5 12.40 -51.41 16.54
N GLN A 6 12.58 -51.10 15.26
CA GLN A 6 13.10 -52.05 14.28
C GLN A 6 13.75 -51.27 13.14
N PHE A 7 15.04 -50.94 13.33
CA PHE A 7 15.89 -50.47 12.25
C PHE A 7 16.38 -51.68 11.47
N SER A 8 15.94 -51.80 10.22
CA SER A 8 16.39 -52.79 9.24
C SER A 8 17.74 -52.41 8.63
N SER A 9 18.46 -53.44 8.16
CA SER A 9 19.87 -53.44 7.77
C SER A 9 20.27 -52.37 6.72
N PRO A 10 21.49 -51.79 6.83
CA PRO A 10 21.93 -50.63 6.05
C PRO A 10 22.31 -50.89 4.57
N THR A 11 22.19 -52.12 4.06
CA THR A 11 22.76 -52.49 2.74
C THR A 11 21.81 -52.36 1.54
N THR A 12 20.50 -52.21 1.74
CA THR A 12 19.52 -52.03 0.64
C THR A 12 19.13 -50.56 0.37
N ILE A 13 19.63 -49.61 1.16
CA ILE A 13 19.30 -48.18 0.99
C ILE A 13 20.12 -47.55 -0.15
N ASN A 14 21.35 -48.02 -0.39
CA ASN A 14 22.28 -47.34 -1.29
C ASN A 14 21.94 -47.47 -2.79
N THR A 15 21.22 -48.50 -3.22
CA THR A 15 20.80 -48.66 -4.63
C THR A 15 19.49 -47.94 -4.97
N LEU A 16 18.66 -47.62 -3.97
CA LEU A 16 17.45 -46.83 -4.18
C LEU A 16 17.77 -45.32 -4.25
N VAL A 17 18.77 -44.86 -3.49
CA VAL A 17 19.18 -43.45 -3.44
C VAL A 17 19.82 -42.98 -4.76
N SER A 18 20.53 -43.84 -5.49
CA SER A 18 21.22 -43.47 -6.74
C SER A 18 20.29 -43.24 -7.94
N ASN A 19 19.04 -43.73 -7.91
CA ASN A 19 18.05 -43.46 -8.96
C ASN A 19 17.19 -42.22 -8.67
N PHE A 20 17.24 -41.69 -7.44
CA PHE A 20 16.50 -40.50 -7.01
C PHE A 20 17.32 -39.20 -7.09
N SER A 21 18.59 -39.26 -7.50
CA SER A 21 19.45 -38.07 -7.65
C SER A 21 18.98 -37.08 -8.73
N ASN A 22 18.00 -37.45 -9.56
CA ASN A 22 17.34 -36.55 -10.51
C ASN A 22 16.00 -35.99 -10.03
N ALA A 23 15.53 -36.34 -8.83
CA ALA A 23 14.24 -35.88 -8.34
C ALA A 23 14.36 -34.49 -7.71
N ASN A 24 13.56 -33.53 -8.18
CA ASN A 24 13.38 -32.18 -7.60
C ASN A 24 12.80 -32.20 -6.17
N CYS A 25 12.62 -33.38 -5.56
CA CYS A 25 11.99 -33.58 -4.27
C CYS A 25 13.01 -34.02 -3.22
N HIS A 26 12.96 -33.36 -2.06
CA HIS A 26 13.78 -33.75 -0.93
C HIS A 26 13.41 -35.18 -0.46
N PRO A 27 14.37 -36.10 -0.23
CA PRO A 27 14.10 -37.50 0.09
C PRO A 27 13.27 -37.67 1.38
N LEU A 28 13.45 -36.75 2.35
CA LEU A 28 12.65 -36.73 3.58
C LEU A 28 11.16 -36.50 3.31
N LEU A 29 10.80 -35.67 2.32
CA LEU A 29 9.41 -35.42 1.96
C LEU A 29 8.78 -36.68 1.37
N ILE A 30 9.52 -37.39 0.51
CA ILE A 30 9.09 -38.67 -0.08
C ILE A 30 8.85 -39.72 1.01
N ASN A 31 9.77 -39.84 1.97
CA ASN A 31 9.62 -40.80 3.07
C ASN A 31 8.40 -40.45 3.95
N LEU A 32 8.20 -39.17 4.27
CA LEU A 32 7.04 -38.69 5.00
C LEU A 32 5.73 -38.97 4.27
N THR A 33 5.69 -38.82 2.94
CA THR A 33 4.50 -39.14 2.14
C THR A 33 4.16 -40.62 2.19
N ARG A 34 5.17 -41.50 2.19
CA ARG A 34 4.95 -42.94 2.30
C ARG A 34 4.51 -43.35 3.70
N GLU A 35 5.10 -42.79 4.75
CA GLU A 35 4.78 -43.13 6.13
C GLU A 35 3.42 -42.56 6.58
N ASN A 36 3.05 -41.37 6.09
CA ASN A 36 1.87 -40.64 6.53
C ASN A 36 1.08 -40.06 5.34
N PRO A 37 0.44 -40.90 4.51
CA PRO A 37 -0.25 -40.44 3.31
C PRO A 37 -1.39 -39.45 3.60
N SER A 38 -2.01 -39.50 4.78
CA SER A 38 -3.07 -38.58 5.20
C SER A 38 -2.62 -37.12 5.38
N LEU A 39 -1.32 -36.85 5.49
CA LEU A 39 -0.78 -35.49 5.56
C LEU A 39 -0.65 -34.82 4.20
N PHE A 40 -0.78 -35.58 3.12
CA PHE A 40 -0.60 -35.09 1.75
C PHE A 40 -1.95 -35.05 1.03
N ARG A 41 -2.09 -34.09 0.12
CA ARG A 41 -3.33 -33.93 -0.65
C ARG A 41 -3.54 -35.04 -1.68
N GLU A 42 -2.44 -35.61 -2.17
CA GLU A 42 -2.41 -36.59 -3.24
C GLU A 42 -2.08 -37.96 -2.66
N ASN A 43 -2.86 -38.98 -3.03
CA ASN A 43 -2.55 -40.37 -2.70
C ASN A 43 -1.43 -40.85 -3.63
N VAL A 44 -0.20 -40.84 -3.15
CA VAL A 44 0.95 -41.37 -3.90
C VAL A 44 0.86 -42.89 -3.91
N THR A 45 0.44 -43.48 -5.03
CA THR A 45 0.56 -44.93 -5.22
C THR A 45 2.03 -45.26 -5.55
N SER A 46 2.48 -46.45 -5.19
CA SER A 46 3.90 -46.85 -5.34
C SER A 46 4.41 -46.88 -6.77
N ASN A 47 3.53 -46.80 -7.76
CA ASN A 47 3.86 -46.92 -9.18
C ASN A 47 3.71 -45.61 -9.96
N ASP A 48 3.12 -44.58 -9.37
CA ASP A 48 2.96 -43.29 -10.05
C ASP A 48 4.30 -42.54 -10.02
N SER A 49 4.99 -42.55 -11.15
CA SER A 49 6.10 -41.63 -11.40
C SER A 49 5.61 -40.20 -11.14
N PHE A 50 6.35 -39.42 -10.35
CA PHE A 50 6.04 -38.02 -10.04
C PHE A 50 5.63 -37.25 -11.30
N GLU A 51 4.32 -37.01 -11.45
CA GLU A 51 3.78 -36.30 -12.60
C GLU A 51 4.37 -34.89 -12.63
N TYR A 52 4.98 -34.52 -13.77
CA TYR A 52 5.61 -33.21 -14.00
C TYR A 52 6.80 -32.88 -13.09
N GLY A 53 7.39 -33.87 -12.40
CA GLY A 53 8.56 -33.65 -11.54
C GLY A 53 8.28 -32.75 -10.33
N LEU A 54 7.01 -32.63 -9.93
CA LEU A 54 6.56 -31.86 -8.77
C LEU A 54 6.32 -32.78 -7.58
N CYS A 55 6.67 -32.30 -6.38
CA CYS A 55 6.41 -33.03 -5.15
C CYS A 55 4.97 -32.86 -4.68
N PRO A 56 4.39 -33.86 -4.00
CA PRO A 56 3.04 -33.76 -3.43
C PRO A 56 3.00 -32.66 -2.36
N GLU A 57 1.95 -31.86 -2.39
CA GLU A 57 1.74 -30.81 -1.40
C GLU A 57 1.11 -31.33 -0.11
N THR A 58 1.46 -30.67 1.00
CA THR A 58 0.92 -31.03 2.31
C THR A 58 -0.43 -30.37 2.56
N LEU A 59 -1.29 -31.07 3.29
CA LEU A 59 -2.57 -30.53 3.76
C LEU A 59 -2.36 -29.35 4.73
N ILE A 60 -1.22 -29.32 5.42
CA ILE A 60 -0.83 -28.25 6.35
C ILE A 60 -0.71 -26.92 5.60
N ALA A 61 -0.02 -26.89 4.46
CA ALA A 61 0.13 -25.68 3.65
C ALA A 61 -1.23 -25.14 3.17
N LEU A 62 -2.14 -26.04 2.78
CA LEU A 62 -3.51 -25.70 2.36
C LEU A 62 -4.31 -25.08 3.52
N ILE A 63 -4.33 -25.73 4.69
CA ILE A 63 -5.07 -25.25 5.87
C ILE A 63 -4.51 -23.90 6.31
N LEU A 64 -3.20 -23.78 6.46
CA LEU A 64 -2.53 -22.56 6.88
C LEU A 64 -2.86 -21.40 5.93
N THR A 65 -2.72 -21.61 4.62
CA THR A 65 -2.98 -20.59 3.61
C THR A 65 -4.46 -20.19 3.56
N SER A 66 -5.37 -21.16 3.69
CA SER A 66 -6.81 -20.90 3.73
C SER A 66 -7.20 -20.07 4.96
N CYS A 67 -6.63 -20.37 6.13
CA CYS A 67 -6.82 -19.59 7.34
C CYS A 67 -6.30 -18.15 7.20
N ILE A 68 -5.09 -17.97 6.65
CA ILE A 68 -4.52 -16.64 6.40
C ILE A 68 -5.39 -15.85 5.43
N LEU A 69 -5.82 -16.47 4.32
CA LEU A 69 -6.71 -15.84 3.35
C LEU A 69 -8.04 -15.42 3.99
N PHE A 70 -8.65 -16.27 4.81
CA PHE A 70 -9.90 -15.96 5.50
C PHE A 70 -9.75 -14.75 6.45
N ILE A 71 -8.69 -14.72 7.26
CA ILE A 71 -8.39 -13.59 8.16
C ILE A 71 -8.16 -12.31 7.35
N TYR A 72 -7.42 -12.41 6.23
CA TYR A 72 -7.18 -11.27 5.35
C TYR A 72 -8.47 -10.73 4.73
N LEU A 73 -9.36 -11.61 4.25
CA LEU A 73 -10.65 -11.20 3.67
C LEU A 73 -11.55 -10.49 4.69
N ILE A 74 -11.62 -10.97 5.93
CA ILE A 74 -12.32 -10.26 7.02
C ILE A 74 -11.70 -8.87 7.22
N THR A 75 -10.37 -8.80 7.30
CA THR A 75 -9.65 -7.54 7.47
C THR A 75 -9.93 -6.57 6.33
N PHE A 76 -9.97 -7.06 5.08
CA PHE A 76 -10.29 -6.28 3.89
C PHE A 76 -11.72 -5.72 3.95
N ILE A 77 -12.72 -6.54 4.31
CA ILE A 77 -14.12 -6.10 4.44
C ILE A 77 -14.25 -5.03 5.51
N VAL A 78 -13.66 -5.24 6.69
CA VAL A 78 -13.67 -4.26 7.79
C VAL A 78 -13.01 -2.95 7.36
N SER A 79 -11.87 -3.04 6.67
CA SER A 79 -11.17 -1.87 6.15
C SER A 79 -12.02 -1.12 5.13
N LEU A 80 -12.70 -1.83 4.23
CA LEU A 80 -13.51 -1.24 3.18
C LEU A 80 -14.71 -0.48 3.78
N VAL A 81 -15.41 -1.11 4.73
CA VAL A 81 -16.51 -0.48 5.46
C VAL A 81 -16.00 0.74 6.22
N GLY A 82 -14.86 0.64 6.91
CA GLY A 82 -14.25 1.73 7.65
C GLY A 82 -13.90 2.94 6.76
N VAL A 83 -13.27 2.70 5.61
CA VAL A 83 -12.92 3.76 4.65
C VAL A 83 -14.17 4.40 4.04
N LEU A 84 -15.20 3.60 3.70
CA LEU A 84 -16.46 4.12 3.15
C LEU A 84 -17.24 4.96 4.16
N TRP A 85 -17.25 4.54 5.44
CA TRP A 85 -17.87 5.29 6.53
C TRP A 85 -17.15 6.62 6.76
N GLU A 86 -15.82 6.60 6.89
CA GLU A 86 -15.03 7.78 7.24
C GLU A 86 -14.63 8.67 6.05
N ARG A 87 -15.17 8.43 4.84
CA ARG A 87 -14.80 9.15 3.60
C ARG A 87 -14.93 10.68 3.65
N ARG A 88 -15.77 11.21 4.55
CA ARG A 88 -15.99 12.67 4.71
C ARG A 88 -15.01 13.31 5.70
N ASN A 89 -14.23 12.52 6.43
CA ASN A 89 -13.31 13.03 7.44
C ASN A 89 -12.06 13.63 6.78
N GLN A 90 -11.59 14.79 7.28
CA GLN A 90 -10.40 15.48 6.77
C GLN A 90 -9.16 14.57 6.79
N HIS A 91 -9.05 13.68 7.79
CA HIS A 91 -7.94 12.73 7.91
C HIS A 91 -7.83 11.75 6.73
N ILE A 92 -8.99 11.30 6.22
CA ILE A 92 -9.09 10.39 5.06
C ILE A 92 -8.97 11.18 3.75
N GLN A 93 -9.55 12.38 3.68
CA GLN A 93 -9.43 13.25 2.50
C GLN A 93 -7.97 13.62 2.21
N ALA A 94 -7.17 13.87 3.24
CA ALA A 94 -5.73 14.16 3.09
C ALA A 94 -4.94 13.00 2.42
N ARG A 95 -5.31 11.75 2.72
CA ARG A 95 -4.67 10.53 2.17
C ARG A 95 -5.18 10.13 0.78
N SER A 96 -6.25 10.76 0.31
CA SER A 96 -7.01 10.36 -0.87
C SER A 96 -7.70 9.00 -0.75
N PHE A 97 -9.02 9.05 -0.71
CA PHE A 97 -9.87 7.86 -0.77
C PHE A 97 -9.51 6.93 -1.95
N SER A 98 -9.27 7.48 -3.15
CA SER A 98 -8.95 6.69 -4.34
C SER A 98 -7.64 5.92 -4.20
N LEU A 99 -6.64 6.50 -3.55
CA LEU A 99 -5.34 5.86 -3.35
C LEU A 99 -5.42 4.75 -2.29
N MET A 100 -6.16 4.99 -1.20
CA MET A 100 -6.43 3.96 -0.20
C MET A 100 -7.15 2.76 -0.82
N LEU A 101 -8.18 3.01 -1.65
CA LEU A 101 -8.91 1.96 -2.35
C LEU A 101 -8.02 1.21 -3.36
N ALA A 102 -7.21 1.93 -4.14
CA ALA A 102 -6.27 1.31 -5.07
C ALA A 102 -5.26 0.41 -4.35
N ASN A 103 -4.74 0.86 -3.19
CA ASN A 103 -3.86 0.05 -2.34
C ASN A 103 -4.54 -1.24 -1.88
N MET A 104 -5.77 -1.14 -1.36
CA MET A 104 -6.54 -2.31 -0.92
C MET A 104 -6.80 -3.30 -2.05
N ILE A 105 -7.15 -2.81 -3.24
CA ILE A 105 -7.39 -3.66 -4.42
C ILE A 105 -6.09 -4.32 -4.89
N SER A 106 -4.98 -3.57 -4.94
CA SER A 106 -3.65 -4.11 -5.27
C SER A 106 -3.26 -5.25 -4.33
N ASN A 107 -3.38 -5.02 -3.02
CA ASN A 107 -3.06 -6.02 -2.01
C ASN A 107 -4.02 -7.21 -2.06
N LEU A 108 -5.31 -6.99 -2.33
CA LEU A 108 -6.27 -8.08 -2.53
C LEU A 108 -5.89 -8.95 -3.73
N ILE A 109 -5.57 -8.35 -4.88
CA ILE A 109 -5.15 -9.10 -6.08
C ILE A 109 -3.89 -9.91 -5.78
N LEU A 110 -2.88 -9.29 -5.15
CA LEU A 110 -1.64 -9.96 -4.77
C LEU A 110 -1.90 -11.16 -3.85
N VAL A 111 -2.67 -10.95 -2.77
CA VAL A 111 -2.99 -12.01 -1.80
C VAL A 111 -3.79 -13.12 -2.47
N LEU A 112 -4.78 -12.80 -3.31
CA LEU A 112 -5.57 -13.80 -4.03
C LEU A 112 -4.70 -14.61 -4.99
N LEU A 113 -3.82 -13.98 -5.78
CA LEU A 113 -2.96 -14.71 -6.73
C LEU A 113 -2.00 -15.66 -6.02
N VAL A 114 -1.35 -15.20 -4.94
CA VAL A 114 -0.40 -16.01 -4.16
C VAL A 114 -1.12 -17.15 -3.41
N THR A 115 -2.25 -16.86 -2.76
CA THR A 115 -2.95 -17.87 -1.96
C THR A 115 -3.69 -18.88 -2.85
N LEU A 116 -4.26 -18.44 -3.97
CA LEU A 116 -4.90 -19.33 -4.95
C LEU A 116 -3.90 -20.34 -5.52
N ARG A 117 -2.65 -19.94 -5.78
CA ARG A 117 -1.58 -20.85 -6.22
C ARG A 117 -1.40 -22.02 -5.25
N ILE A 118 -1.34 -21.72 -3.95
CA ILE A 118 -1.14 -22.74 -2.90
C ILE A 118 -2.42 -23.57 -2.71
N ILE A 119 -3.60 -22.95 -2.79
CA ILE A 119 -4.89 -23.64 -2.61
C ILE A 119 -5.19 -24.61 -3.77
N VAL A 120 -4.90 -24.23 -5.02
CA VAL A 120 -5.11 -25.08 -6.19
C VAL A 120 -4.07 -26.20 -6.30
N SER A 121 -2.94 -26.06 -5.61
CA SER A 121 -1.69 -26.82 -5.77
C SER A 121 -0.85 -26.40 -6.97
N LYS A 122 0.47 -26.38 -6.76
CA LYS A 122 1.52 -26.16 -7.78
C LYS A 122 1.36 -27.07 -9.00
N LYS A 123 0.76 -28.25 -8.84
CA LYS A 123 0.54 -29.22 -9.93
C LYS A 123 -0.58 -28.82 -10.88
N TYR A 124 -1.65 -28.23 -10.36
CA TYR A 124 -2.84 -27.89 -11.13
C TYR A 124 -2.96 -26.39 -11.44
N TYR A 125 -2.15 -25.56 -10.78
CA TYR A 125 -2.20 -24.12 -10.99
C TYR A 125 -1.61 -23.74 -12.36
N PRO A 126 -2.38 -23.11 -13.27
CA PRO A 126 -1.94 -22.87 -14.64
C PRO A 126 -0.64 -22.06 -14.70
N CYS A 127 0.35 -22.57 -15.45
CA CYS A 127 1.66 -21.92 -15.59
C CYS A 127 1.54 -20.48 -16.14
N PHE A 128 0.61 -20.25 -17.06
CA PHE A 128 0.26 -18.92 -17.56
C PHE A 128 -0.13 -17.91 -16.47
N ILE A 129 -0.98 -18.30 -15.52
CA ILE A 129 -1.40 -17.40 -14.45
C ILE A 129 -0.22 -17.15 -13.51
N LEU A 130 0.60 -18.18 -13.27
CA LEU A 130 1.80 -18.07 -12.46
C LEU A 130 2.82 -17.08 -13.06
N SER A 131 3.08 -17.17 -14.36
CA SER A 131 4.05 -16.30 -15.05
C SER A 131 3.58 -14.84 -15.05
N ILE A 132 2.28 -14.58 -15.28
CA ILE A 132 1.68 -13.24 -15.15
C ILE A 132 1.81 -12.73 -13.71
N THR A 133 1.49 -13.58 -12.72
CA THR A 133 1.58 -13.21 -11.30
C THR A 133 2.97 -12.73 -10.95
N PHE A 134 4.02 -13.43 -11.40
CA PHE A 134 5.39 -13.02 -11.15
C PHE A 134 5.78 -11.69 -11.79
N MET A 135 5.32 -11.44 -13.02
CA MET A 135 5.58 -10.17 -13.72
C MET A 135 4.84 -8.99 -13.09
N LEU A 136 3.65 -9.23 -12.55
CA LEU A 136 2.86 -8.21 -11.85
C LEU A 136 3.27 -8.07 -10.37
N TYR A 137 4.13 -8.95 -9.87
CA TYR A 137 4.45 -9.01 -8.45
C TYR A 137 5.12 -7.74 -7.91
N PRO A 138 6.23 -7.24 -8.51
CA PRO A 138 6.87 -6.02 -8.03
C PRO A 138 5.98 -4.76 -8.08
N PRO A 139 5.23 -4.45 -9.16
CA PRO A 139 4.36 -3.28 -9.17
C PRO A 139 3.20 -3.41 -8.19
N LEU A 140 2.58 -4.59 -8.05
CA LEU A 140 1.50 -4.80 -7.08
C LEU A 140 1.95 -4.49 -5.65
N LEU A 141 3.18 -4.85 -5.30
CA LEU A 141 3.74 -4.73 -3.96
C LEU A 141 4.22 -3.31 -3.63
N THR A 142 4.81 -2.60 -4.60
CA THR A 142 5.57 -1.35 -4.32
C THR A 142 4.96 -0.09 -4.91
N LEU A 143 4.17 -0.21 -5.99
CA LEU A 143 3.54 0.94 -6.65
C LEU A 143 2.58 1.72 -5.75
N PRO A 144 1.78 1.09 -4.84
CA PRO A 144 0.96 1.85 -3.90
C PRO A 144 1.78 2.81 -3.03
N SER A 145 2.90 2.34 -2.49
CA SER A 145 3.85 3.13 -1.69
C SER A 145 4.48 4.26 -2.50
N ILE A 146 5.00 3.96 -3.70
CA ILE A 146 5.61 4.97 -4.59
C ILE A 146 4.62 6.10 -4.88
N LEU A 147 3.40 5.76 -5.29
CA LEU A 147 2.40 6.77 -5.67
C LEU A 147 1.90 7.59 -4.47
N ARG A 148 1.85 6.97 -3.27
CA ARG A 148 1.53 7.67 -2.01
C ARG A 148 2.59 8.69 -1.64
N GLY A 149 3.85 8.30 -1.64
CA GLY A 149 4.95 9.21 -1.34
C GLY A 149 5.12 10.30 -2.41
N CYS A 150 4.98 9.95 -3.70
CA CYS A 150 4.93 10.93 -4.79
C CYS A 150 3.86 12.00 -4.55
N ARG A 151 2.62 11.58 -4.27
CA ARG A 151 1.52 12.51 -4.01
C ARG A 151 1.81 13.40 -2.80
N LEU A 152 2.29 12.82 -1.70
CA LEU A 152 2.63 13.56 -0.49
C LEU A 152 3.67 14.65 -0.78
N TYR A 153 4.72 14.30 -1.53
CA TYR A 153 5.77 15.22 -1.93
C TYR A 153 5.24 16.35 -2.83
N PHE A 154 4.43 16.04 -3.85
CA PHE A 154 3.86 17.08 -4.72
C PHE A 154 2.86 17.99 -4.00
N LEU A 155 2.07 17.46 -3.06
CA LEU A 155 1.20 18.28 -2.21
C LEU A 155 2.01 19.22 -1.31
N TYR A 156 3.14 18.77 -0.79
CA TYR A 156 4.06 19.63 -0.04
C TYR A 156 4.61 20.77 -0.91
N LEU A 157 5.11 20.47 -2.12
CA LEU A 157 5.62 21.50 -3.04
C LEU A 157 4.54 22.51 -3.41
N LEU A 158 3.32 22.03 -3.65
CA LEU A 158 2.16 22.88 -3.92
C LEU A 158 1.86 23.82 -2.74
N ASN A 159 1.84 23.29 -1.52
CA ASN A 159 1.59 24.08 -0.31
C ASN A 159 2.69 25.12 -0.06
N LEU A 160 3.96 24.75 -0.29
CA LEU A 160 5.10 25.66 -0.16
C LEU A 160 5.00 26.82 -1.16
N LYS A 161 4.61 26.54 -2.40
CA LYS A 161 4.38 27.55 -3.43
C LYS A 161 3.19 28.45 -3.10
N LYS A 162 2.05 27.89 -2.67
CA LYS A 162 0.88 28.67 -2.23
C LYS A 162 1.25 29.59 -1.06
N LYS A 163 1.98 29.08 -0.06
CA LYS A 163 2.45 29.90 1.07
C LYS A 163 3.37 31.05 0.63
N LYS A 164 4.27 30.82 -0.33
CA LYS A 164 5.16 31.88 -0.84
C LYS A 164 4.40 32.99 -1.55
N LEU A 165 3.34 32.63 -2.29
CA LEU A 165 2.53 33.57 -3.06
C LEU A 165 1.60 34.40 -2.14
N PHE A 166 0.89 33.76 -1.22
CA PHE A 166 -0.07 34.45 -0.35
C PHE A 166 0.57 35.04 0.92
N GLY A 167 1.72 34.53 1.34
CA GLY A 167 2.40 34.99 2.56
C GLY A 167 3.04 36.39 2.43
N HIS A 168 3.31 36.85 1.21
CA HIS A 168 3.92 38.17 1.00
C HIS A 168 2.91 39.33 1.11
N GLU A 169 1.62 39.11 0.84
CA GLU A 169 0.61 40.19 0.82
C GLU A 169 0.19 40.65 2.22
N HIS A 170 0.17 39.76 3.21
CA HIS A 170 -0.36 40.12 4.53
C HIS A 170 0.56 41.06 5.31
N HIS A 171 1.85 41.15 4.95
CA HIS A 171 2.82 41.95 5.70
C HIS A 171 3.05 43.37 5.11
N SER A 172 2.73 43.58 3.83
CA SER A 172 2.85 44.90 3.18
C SER A 172 1.63 45.78 3.46
N THR A 173 0.41 45.21 3.38
CA THR A 173 -0.82 46.01 3.53
C THR A 173 -1.08 46.54 4.95
N SER A 174 -0.53 45.90 6.00
CA SER A 174 -0.70 46.39 7.37
C SER A 174 0.23 47.54 7.74
N LEU A 175 1.39 47.67 7.10
CA LEU A 175 2.31 48.78 7.37
C LEU A 175 1.88 50.07 6.68
N GLU A 176 1.29 49.98 5.50
CA GLU A 176 0.83 51.14 4.73
C GLU A 176 -0.45 51.76 5.31
N SER A 177 -1.34 50.94 5.90
CA SER A 177 -2.52 51.47 6.61
C SER A 177 -2.17 52.11 7.95
N ILE A 178 -1.13 51.63 8.65
CA ILE A 178 -0.63 52.29 9.86
C ILE A 178 0.04 53.63 9.50
N PHE A 179 0.84 53.68 8.43
CA PHE A 179 1.52 54.92 8.01
C PHE A 179 0.55 56.02 7.54
N ASN A 180 -0.60 55.66 6.96
CA ASN A 180 -1.60 56.63 6.51
C ASN A 180 -2.53 57.13 7.65
N ILE A 181 -2.66 56.39 8.75
CA ILE A 181 -3.43 56.85 9.92
C ILE A 181 -2.64 57.88 10.73
N GLU A 182 -1.31 57.76 10.81
CA GLU A 182 -0.46 58.70 11.57
C GLU A 182 -0.34 60.07 10.89
N MET A 183 -0.49 60.15 9.56
CA MET A 183 -0.36 61.40 8.82
C MET A 183 -1.67 62.22 8.74
N SER A 184 -2.79 61.67 9.24
CA SER A 184 -4.12 62.31 9.22
C SER A 184 -4.60 62.79 10.60
N SER A 185 -3.82 62.58 11.67
CA SER A 185 -4.24 62.84 13.07
C SER A 185 -3.69 64.16 13.67
N SER A 186 -3.40 65.17 12.85
CA SER A 186 -3.20 66.54 13.33
C SER A 186 -4.18 67.48 12.65
N ASN A 187 -5.40 67.56 13.21
CA ASN A 187 -6.29 68.73 13.20
C ASN A 187 -7.74 68.25 13.39
N ASN A 188 -8.20 68.19 14.65
CA ASN A 188 -9.47 68.80 15.05
C ASN A 188 -9.77 68.49 16.52
N VAL A 189 -9.34 69.43 17.36
CA VAL A 189 -9.89 69.70 18.68
C VAL A 189 -11.30 70.26 18.50
N SER A 190 -12.30 69.69 19.20
CA SER A 190 -13.37 70.39 19.95
C SER A 190 -14.77 69.77 19.84
N ARG A 191 -15.31 69.49 21.04
CA ARG A 191 -16.70 69.69 21.52
C ARG A 191 -17.81 68.64 21.32
N ARG A 192 -18.38 68.29 22.49
CA ARG A 192 -19.79 67.94 22.83
C ARG A 192 -20.31 66.63 22.26
N SER A 193 -21.26 65.91 22.86
CA SER A 193 -21.94 65.84 24.17
C SER A 193 -23.00 64.76 23.93
N SER A 194 -23.16 63.83 24.87
CA SER A 194 -24.38 63.08 25.18
C SER A 194 -25.44 62.86 24.07
N ASN A 195 -25.68 61.60 23.69
CA ASN A 195 -26.97 60.93 23.95
C ASN A 195 -26.95 59.48 23.47
N THR A 196 -27.36 58.60 24.40
CA THR A 196 -28.08 57.33 24.27
C THR A 196 -28.15 56.71 22.87
N GLU A 197 -27.31 55.70 22.62
CA GLU A 197 -27.40 54.82 21.47
C GLU A 197 -28.00 53.46 21.85
N THR A 198 -29.16 53.20 21.26
CA THR A 198 -29.79 51.90 21.11
C THR A 198 -28.84 50.98 20.34
N ILE A 199 -28.39 49.90 20.98
CA ILE A 199 -27.54 48.86 20.38
C ILE A 199 -28.39 48.07 19.36
N ALA A 200 -28.54 48.62 18.16
CA ALA A 200 -28.98 47.87 17.00
C ALA A 200 -27.78 47.03 16.53
N SER A 201 -27.98 45.72 16.50
CA SER A 201 -27.05 44.71 16.01
C SER A 201 -26.64 45.01 14.56
N SER A 202 -25.52 45.71 14.39
CA SER A 202 -24.79 45.76 13.13
C SER A 202 -24.11 44.41 12.90
N THR A 203 -24.84 43.51 12.25
CA THR A 203 -24.25 42.40 11.49
C THR A 203 -23.31 43.00 10.45
N LEU A 204 -22.06 43.16 10.86
CA LEU A 204 -20.92 43.59 10.06
C LEU A 204 -20.74 42.61 8.91
N SER A 205 -21.25 43.00 7.74
CA SER A 205 -21.05 42.35 6.44
C SER A 205 -19.58 42.43 6.03
N THR A 206 -18.73 41.68 6.71
CA THR A 206 -17.28 41.58 6.46
C THR A 206 -16.96 40.69 5.24
N ASN A 207 -17.96 40.31 4.45
CA ASN A 207 -17.81 39.37 3.34
C ASN A 207 -17.80 40.02 1.94
N GLU A 208 -18.06 41.32 1.77
CA GLU A 208 -18.02 41.96 0.45
C GLU A 208 -16.68 42.62 0.08
N PHE A 209 -15.78 42.87 1.05
CA PHE A 209 -14.51 43.55 0.75
C PHE A 209 -13.40 42.63 0.21
N ILE A 210 -13.60 41.31 0.20
CA ILE A 210 -12.59 40.35 -0.29
C ILE A 210 -12.75 40.08 -1.81
N ILE A 211 -13.92 40.34 -2.38
CA ILE A 211 -14.22 39.96 -3.78
C ILE A 211 -13.58 40.92 -4.80
N GLY A 212 -13.26 42.16 -4.42
CA GLY A 212 -12.68 43.17 -5.33
C GLY A 212 -11.17 43.08 -5.58
N LYS A 213 -10.42 42.30 -4.77
CA LYS A 213 -8.94 42.30 -4.82
C LYS A 213 -8.33 41.13 -5.61
N GLU A 214 -9.14 40.15 -6.01
CA GLU A 214 -8.67 38.97 -6.76
C GLU A 214 -8.22 39.30 -8.21
N THR A 215 -8.72 40.39 -8.80
CA THR A 215 -8.50 40.69 -10.23
C THR A 215 -7.09 41.22 -10.54
N ASN A 216 -6.38 41.84 -9.60
CA ASN A 216 -5.01 42.33 -9.82
C ASN A 216 -3.91 41.32 -9.47
N LEU A 217 -4.20 40.33 -8.61
CA LEU A 217 -3.22 39.31 -8.23
C LEU A 217 -2.87 38.40 -9.43
N ASP A 218 -3.84 38.20 -10.31
CA ASP A 218 -3.70 37.42 -11.53
C ASP A 218 -2.79 38.06 -12.58
N GLU A 219 -2.63 39.39 -12.56
CA GLU A 219 -1.72 40.11 -13.46
C GLU A 219 -0.27 40.09 -12.94
N ILE A 220 -0.09 40.06 -11.61
CA ILE A 220 1.23 40.01 -10.96
C ILE A 220 1.83 38.60 -11.00
N LEU A 221 0.99 37.56 -11.00
CA LEU A 221 1.49 36.18 -11.00
C LEU A 221 2.14 35.86 -12.35
N SER A 222 3.46 35.63 -12.34
CA SER A 222 4.18 35.20 -13.55
C SER A 222 3.50 33.98 -14.15
N LYS A 223 3.26 33.99 -15.47
CA LYS A 223 2.68 32.84 -16.22
C LYS A 223 3.38 31.52 -15.89
N LYS A 224 4.69 31.57 -15.56
CA LYS A 224 5.50 30.42 -15.14
C LYS A 224 5.02 29.81 -13.82
N ASP A 225 4.73 30.61 -12.80
CA ASP A 225 4.27 30.11 -11.49
C ASP A 225 2.89 29.47 -11.59
N ARG A 226 1.99 30.05 -12.42
CA ARG A 226 0.68 29.45 -12.72
C ARG A 226 0.81 28.08 -13.39
N MET A 227 1.75 27.93 -14.32
CA MET A 227 2.01 26.65 -14.99
C MET A 227 2.56 25.61 -14.00
N ILE A 228 3.50 26.00 -13.13
CA ILE A 228 4.08 25.11 -12.11
C ILE A 228 3.02 24.64 -11.10
N LEU A 229 2.15 25.54 -10.64
CA LEU A 229 1.04 25.19 -9.75
C LEU A 229 0.09 24.17 -10.40
N ARG A 230 -0.31 24.42 -11.65
CA ARG A 230 -1.15 23.47 -12.41
C ARG A 230 -0.48 22.12 -12.59
N LEU A 231 0.83 22.09 -12.81
CA LEU A 231 1.59 20.85 -12.90
C LEU A 231 1.57 20.07 -11.57
N TYR A 232 1.79 20.72 -10.43
CA TYR A 232 1.71 20.05 -9.13
C TYR A 232 0.28 19.60 -8.79
N GLU A 233 -0.73 20.38 -9.14
CA GLU A 233 -2.14 19.99 -9.01
C GLU A 233 -2.46 18.76 -9.88
N PHE A 234 -1.93 18.71 -11.10
CA PHE A 234 -2.07 17.56 -11.99
C PHE A 234 -1.36 16.31 -11.44
N LEU A 235 -0.10 16.43 -11.03
CA LEU A 235 0.71 15.32 -10.50
C LEU A 235 0.16 14.77 -9.16
N SER A 236 -0.48 15.62 -8.36
CA SER A 236 -1.15 15.20 -7.12
C SER A 236 -2.59 14.72 -7.33
N SER A 237 -3.14 14.85 -8.55
CA SER A 237 -4.53 14.49 -8.83
C SER A 237 -4.76 12.97 -8.78
N ASN A 238 -5.96 12.57 -8.38
CA ASN A 238 -6.35 11.15 -8.35
C ASN A 238 -6.35 10.54 -9.76
N LYS A 239 -6.67 11.34 -10.79
CA LYS A 239 -6.69 10.89 -12.18
C LYS A 239 -5.29 10.45 -12.63
N PHE A 240 -4.28 11.28 -12.37
CA PHE A 240 -2.89 10.97 -12.69
C PHE A 240 -2.43 9.67 -12.00
N ILE A 241 -2.71 9.53 -10.70
CA ILE A 241 -2.37 8.33 -9.92
C ILE A 241 -2.99 7.07 -10.53
N ILE A 242 -4.28 7.09 -10.86
CA ILE A 242 -4.98 5.94 -11.47
C ILE A 242 -4.39 5.64 -12.86
N THR A 243 -4.09 6.66 -13.66
CA THR A 243 -3.45 6.50 -14.97
C THR A 243 -2.07 5.86 -14.84
N CYS A 244 -1.23 6.30 -13.88
CA CYS A 244 0.07 5.69 -13.62
C CYS A 244 -0.05 4.21 -13.23
N TYR A 245 -1.06 3.87 -12.42
CA TYR A 245 -1.37 2.48 -12.08
C TYR A 245 -1.66 1.64 -13.32
N ILE A 246 -2.65 2.04 -14.12
CA ILE A 246 -3.07 1.31 -15.32
C ILE A 246 -1.90 1.19 -16.31
N LEU A 247 -1.16 2.27 -16.52
CA LEU A 247 0.01 2.27 -17.41
C LEU A 247 1.09 1.31 -16.93
N ALA A 248 1.39 1.29 -15.63
CA ALA A 248 2.36 0.35 -15.07
C ALA A 248 1.94 -1.10 -15.31
N PHE A 249 0.67 -1.45 -15.08
CA PHE A 249 0.15 -2.79 -15.38
C PHE A 249 0.28 -3.15 -16.86
N ILE A 250 -0.11 -2.25 -17.77
CA ILE A 250 -0.01 -2.48 -19.21
C ILE A 250 1.45 -2.73 -19.62
N VAL A 251 2.39 -1.93 -19.13
CA VAL A 251 3.83 -2.10 -19.42
C VAL A 251 4.32 -3.48 -18.99
N HIS A 252 3.88 -3.97 -17.83
CA HIS A 252 4.27 -5.31 -17.34
C HIS A 252 3.63 -6.44 -18.12
N LEU A 253 2.39 -6.28 -18.59
CA LEU A 253 1.74 -7.25 -19.47
C LEU A 253 2.43 -7.29 -20.85
N ILE A 254 2.86 -6.15 -21.38
CA ILE A 254 3.65 -6.09 -22.61
C ILE A 254 5.00 -6.80 -22.41
N LEU A 255 5.70 -6.52 -21.31
CA LEU A 255 6.98 -7.17 -20.99
C LEU A 255 6.81 -8.69 -20.85
N TRP A 256 5.78 -9.13 -20.13
CA TRP A 256 5.44 -10.55 -19.98
C TRP A 256 5.18 -11.20 -21.34
N SER A 257 4.42 -10.55 -22.23
CA SER A 257 4.13 -11.05 -23.58
C SER A 257 5.39 -11.17 -24.43
N ILE A 258 6.29 -10.17 -24.38
CA ILE A 258 7.58 -10.21 -25.09
C ILE A 258 8.44 -11.37 -24.58
N LEU A 259 8.54 -11.56 -23.26
CA LEU A 259 9.33 -12.65 -22.67
C LEU A 259 8.76 -14.02 -23.04
N GLY A 260 7.43 -14.17 -23.03
CA GLY A 260 6.77 -15.39 -23.49
C GLY A 260 7.03 -15.67 -24.98
N GLY A 261 7.01 -14.64 -25.83
CA GLY A 261 7.34 -14.76 -27.26
C GLY A 261 8.79 -15.17 -27.50
N ILE A 262 9.74 -14.62 -26.74
CA ILE A 262 11.15 -15.02 -26.78
C ILE A 262 11.30 -16.47 -26.36
N GLU A 263 10.64 -16.89 -25.28
CA GLU A 263 10.72 -18.28 -24.81
C GLU A 263 10.21 -19.27 -25.86
N LEU A 264 9.08 -18.97 -26.51
CA LEU A 264 8.54 -19.79 -27.58
C LEU A 264 9.51 -19.91 -28.76
N SER A 265 10.12 -18.79 -29.18
CA SER A 265 11.11 -18.78 -30.27
C SER A 265 12.38 -19.56 -29.93
N VAL A 266 12.86 -19.52 -28.68
CA VAL A 266 14.02 -20.30 -28.23
C VAL A 266 13.68 -21.77 -28.12
N TYR A 267 12.46 -22.12 -27.71
CA TYR A 267 12.01 -23.51 -27.66
C TYR A 267 12.02 -24.16 -29.04
N ASP A 268 11.50 -23.47 -30.07
CA ASP A 268 11.52 -23.99 -31.45
C ASP A 268 12.95 -24.32 -31.94
N SER A 269 13.93 -23.52 -31.51
CA SER A 269 15.33 -23.66 -31.92
C SER A 269 16.12 -24.69 -31.11
N THR A 270 15.86 -24.78 -29.80
CA THR A 270 16.71 -25.56 -28.86
C THR A 270 16.02 -26.79 -28.29
N GLN A 271 14.70 -26.92 -28.47
CA GLN A 271 13.87 -27.93 -27.82
C GLN A 271 13.99 -27.91 -26.29
N SER A 272 14.31 -26.75 -25.72
CA SER A 272 14.48 -26.57 -24.28
C SER A 272 13.83 -25.26 -23.83
N TRP A 273 13.05 -25.33 -22.76
CA TRP A 273 12.44 -24.15 -22.15
C TRP A 273 13.46 -23.40 -21.29
N VAL A 274 13.50 -22.07 -21.37
CA VAL A 274 14.53 -21.25 -20.69
C VAL A 274 14.08 -20.75 -19.32
N PHE A 275 12.82 -20.34 -19.20
CA PHE A 275 12.33 -19.62 -18.02
C PHE A 275 11.39 -20.47 -17.16
N MET A 276 10.46 -21.20 -17.79
CA MET A 276 9.55 -22.13 -17.13
C MET A 276 9.84 -23.57 -17.60
N GLU A 277 9.41 -24.59 -16.86
CA GLU A 277 9.57 -25.99 -17.31
C GLU A 277 8.60 -26.37 -18.44
N SER A 278 7.41 -25.78 -18.46
CA SER A 278 6.36 -26.10 -19.45
C SER A 278 6.07 -24.94 -20.42
N GLY A 279 6.83 -23.84 -20.34
CA GLY A 279 6.62 -22.62 -21.11
C GLY A 279 5.61 -21.63 -20.51
N PHE A 280 5.69 -20.36 -20.91
CA PHE A 280 4.88 -19.26 -20.36
C PHE A 280 3.38 -19.36 -20.64
N PHE A 281 2.98 -19.92 -21.77
CA PHE A 281 1.58 -19.94 -22.23
C PHE A 281 0.86 -21.25 -21.93
N GLU A 282 1.47 -22.14 -21.15
CA GLU A 282 0.88 -23.42 -20.77
C GLU A 282 -0.24 -23.21 -19.74
N ALA A 283 -1.42 -23.74 -20.04
CA ALA A 283 -2.63 -23.55 -19.25
C ALA A 283 -3.18 -24.86 -18.67
N ILE A 284 -2.71 -26.01 -19.15
CA ILE A 284 -3.27 -27.33 -18.79
C ILE A 284 -2.74 -27.80 -17.44
N HIS A 285 -1.47 -27.54 -17.17
CA HIS A 285 -0.79 -28.02 -15.98
C HIS A 285 0.09 -26.94 -15.35
N GLY A 286 0.48 -27.18 -14.10
CA GLY A 286 1.43 -26.34 -13.40
C GLY A 286 2.87 -26.57 -13.84
N CYS A 287 3.74 -25.66 -13.41
CA CYS A 287 5.14 -25.65 -13.81
C CYS A 287 6.03 -25.21 -12.64
N ASN A 288 7.29 -25.69 -12.64
CA ASN A 288 8.32 -25.07 -11.83
C ASN A 288 8.94 -23.87 -12.54
N ILE A 289 9.44 -22.98 -11.69
CA ILE A 289 10.10 -21.74 -12.04
C ILE A 289 11.59 -22.05 -12.13
N LYS A 290 12.23 -21.77 -13.27
CA LYS A 290 13.69 -21.90 -13.38
C LYS A 290 14.40 -20.71 -12.73
N SER A 291 15.68 -20.86 -12.42
CA SER A 291 16.45 -19.75 -11.82
C SER A 291 16.52 -18.51 -12.73
N ASN A 292 16.43 -18.67 -14.05
CA ASN A 292 16.52 -17.56 -15.01
C ASN A 292 15.40 -16.53 -14.84
N ILE A 293 14.16 -16.96 -14.60
CA ILE A 293 13.04 -16.04 -14.40
C ILE A 293 13.14 -15.32 -13.05
N LEU A 294 13.74 -15.95 -12.03
CA LEU A 294 14.03 -15.29 -10.75
C LEU A 294 14.99 -14.11 -10.93
N ILE A 295 15.95 -14.20 -11.86
CA ILE A 295 16.85 -13.08 -12.18
C ILE A 295 16.06 -11.91 -12.77
N VAL A 296 15.14 -12.17 -13.72
CA VAL A 296 14.29 -11.13 -14.33
C VAL A 296 13.44 -10.44 -13.28
N ILE A 297 12.75 -11.22 -12.43
CA ILE A 297 11.94 -10.68 -11.33
C ILE A 297 12.83 -9.91 -10.33
N GLY A 298 14.04 -10.39 -10.06
CA GLY A 298 15.02 -9.73 -9.20
C GLY A 298 15.41 -8.35 -9.72
N VAL A 299 15.75 -8.23 -11.00
CA VAL A 299 16.08 -6.94 -11.65
C VAL A 299 14.89 -5.97 -11.56
N GLN A 300 13.69 -6.45 -11.86
CA GLN A 300 12.46 -5.64 -11.75
C GLN A 300 12.21 -5.19 -10.31
N SER A 301 12.40 -6.09 -9.32
CA SER A 301 12.24 -5.78 -7.91
C SER A 301 13.23 -4.73 -7.43
N VAL A 302 14.50 -4.82 -7.86
CA VAL A 302 15.54 -3.82 -7.55
C VAL A 302 15.16 -2.44 -8.11
N PHE A 303 14.67 -2.36 -9.36
CA PHE A 303 14.20 -1.11 -9.95
C PHE A 303 13.10 -0.44 -9.11
N TYR A 304 12.12 -1.23 -8.67
CA TYR A 304 11.03 -0.74 -7.82
C TYR A 304 11.49 -0.36 -6.41
N LEU A 305 12.40 -1.13 -5.80
CA LEU A 305 12.99 -0.79 -4.49
C LEU A 305 13.80 0.50 -4.52
N ILE A 306 14.58 0.74 -5.58
CA ILE A 306 15.28 2.01 -5.78
C ILE A 306 14.27 3.17 -5.88
N SER A 307 13.18 2.97 -6.63
CA SER A 307 12.12 3.97 -6.76
C SER A 307 11.47 4.29 -5.41
N VAL A 308 11.14 3.27 -4.61
CA VAL A 308 10.63 3.43 -3.23
C VAL A 308 11.62 4.22 -2.37
N PHE A 309 12.91 3.88 -2.42
CA PHE A 309 13.95 4.55 -1.65
C PHE A 309 14.06 6.04 -2.02
N VAL A 310 14.09 6.37 -3.32
CA VAL A 310 14.12 7.75 -3.80
C VAL A 310 12.91 8.53 -3.27
N ILE A 311 11.71 7.95 -3.34
CA ILE A 311 10.49 8.58 -2.85
C ILE A 311 10.52 8.81 -1.33
N ILE A 312 11.06 7.89 -0.55
CA ILE A 312 11.23 8.09 0.90
C ILE A 312 12.17 9.25 1.19
N VAL A 313 13.31 9.33 0.50
CA VAL A 313 14.25 10.44 0.68
C VAL A 313 13.53 11.76 0.39
N LEU A 314 12.76 11.85 -0.69
CA LEU A 314 11.94 13.01 -1.00
C LEU A 314 10.87 13.31 0.07
N CYS A 315 10.24 12.28 0.64
CA CYS A 315 9.27 12.43 1.73
C CYS A 315 9.91 12.96 3.02
N ILE A 316 11.13 12.50 3.36
CA ILE A 316 11.88 12.96 4.54
C ILE A 316 12.27 14.44 4.38
N LEU A 317 12.64 14.86 3.17
CA LEU A 317 13.00 16.26 2.86
C LEU A 317 11.80 17.21 2.88
N SER A 318 10.56 16.71 2.81
CA SER A 318 9.38 17.55 2.96
C SER A 318 9.27 18.02 4.41
N ASP A 319 9.16 19.32 4.63
CA ASP A 319 8.94 19.88 5.97
C ASP A 319 7.49 19.71 6.42
N ARG A 320 7.33 19.29 7.68
CA ARG A 320 6.06 19.10 8.41
C ARG A 320 5.20 17.95 7.89
N ASP A 321 4.67 17.19 8.83
CA ASP A 321 3.72 16.10 8.57
C ASP A 321 2.54 16.27 9.52
N THR A 322 1.42 16.75 8.99
CA THR A 322 0.24 17.07 9.80
C THR A 322 -0.45 15.80 10.31
N PHE A 323 -0.30 14.67 9.62
CA PHE A 323 -1.07 13.46 9.88
C PHE A 323 -0.22 12.20 10.07
N ASN A 324 1.08 12.35 10.31
CA ASN A 324 2.05 11.26 10.47
C ASN A 324 2.11 10.30 9.26
N ILE A 325 1.74 10.76 8.05
CA ILE A 325 1.74 9.94 6.83
C ILE A 325 3.17 9.48 6.48
N LYS A 326 4.19 10.33 6.71
CA LYS A 326 5.60 9.98 6.48
C LYS A 326 6.05 8.85 7.39
N ARG A 327 5.58 8.86 8.63
CA ARG A 327 5.91 7.82 9.62
C ARG A 327 5.26 6.49 9.23
N GLU A 328 3.99 6.50 8.82
CA GLU A 328 3.28 5.32 8.31
C GLU A 328 4.03 4.71 7.11
N GLU A 329 4.41 5.55 6.14
CA GLU A 329 5.13 5.13 4.93
C GLU A 329 6.52 4.57 5.27
N LEU A 330 7.28 5.25 6.13
CA LEU A 330 8.61 4.81 6.56
C LEU A 330 8.55 3.43 7.24
N ILE A 331 7.58 3.22 8.13
CA ILE A 331 7.37 1.93 8.79
C ILE A 331 7.04 0.85 7.75
N SER A 332 6.14 1.14 6.81
CA SER A 332 5.77 0.19 5.74
C SER A 332 6.99 -0.25 4.94
N VAL A 333 7.86 0.69 4.55
CA VAL A 333 9.05 0.35 3.76
C VAL A 333 10.11 -0.39 4.58
N ILE A 334 10.26 -0.08 5.87
CA ILE A 334 11.14 -0.87 6.74
C ILE A 334 10.66 -2.33 6.79
N ILE A 335 9.36 -2.55 6.97
CA ILE A 335 8.77 -3.90 6.97
C ILE A 335 8.97 -4.56 5.60
N LEU A 336 8.72 -3.85 4.49
CA LEU A 336 8.95 -4.35 3.13
C LEU A 336 10.40 -4.80 2.94
N THR A 337 11.35 -3.98 3.37
CA THR A 337 12.80 -4.25 3.23
C THR A 337 13.21 -5.47 4.04
N VAL A 338 12.74 -5.56 5.29
CA VAL A 338 12.98 -6.74 6.15
C VAL A 338 12.37 -7.99 5.52
N CYS A 339 11.14 -7.90 5.02
CA CYS A 339 10.50 -9.01 4.32
C CYS A 339 11.28 -9.43 3.06
N ALA A 340 11.71 -8.48 2.23
CA ALA A 340 12.51 -8.77 1.05
C ALA A 340 13.83 -9.48 1.40
N ILE A 341 14.54 -9.02 2.43
CA ILE A 341 15.78 -9.64 2.91
C ILE A 341 15.51 -11.08 3.39
N ILE A 342 14.49 -11.27 4.23
CA ILE A 342 14.13 -12.60 4.73
C ILE A 342 13.76 -13.53 3.58
N TYR A 343 12.94 -13.06 2.62
CA TYR A 343 12.56 -13.82 1.44
C TYR A 343 13.78 -14.25 0.62
N THR A 344 14.74 -13.35 0.38
CA THR A 344 15.98 -13.67 -0.34
C THR A 344 16.84 -14.69 0.40
N ILE A 345 17.00 -14.54 1.73
CA ILE A 345 17.77 -15.49 2.54
C ILE A 345 17.10 -16.88 2.52
N LEU A 346 15.78 -16.95 2.75
CA LEU A 346 15.03 -18.20 2.75
C LEU A 346 15.05 -18.87 1.36
N GLY A 347 14.88 -18.09 0.29
CA GLY A 347 14.93 -18.59 -1.08
C GLY A 347 16.30 -19.06 -1.55
N SER A 348 17.39 -18.61 -0.88
CA SER A 348 18.76 -19.02 -1.21
C SER A 348 19.16 -20.35 -0.59
N ILE A 349 18.38 -20.88 0.37
CA ILE A 349 18.69 -22.13 1.08
C ILE A 349 17.93 -23.28 0.41
N PRO A 350 18.60 -24.24 -0.28
CA PRO A 350 17.94 -25.31 -1.03
C PRO A 350 17.02 -26.18 -0.17
N ALA A 351 17.40 -26.43 1.09
CA ALA A 351 16.54 -27.17 2.02
C ALA A 351 15.20 -26.45 2.27
N ILE A 352 15.20 -25.12 2.34
CA ILE A 352 13.95 -24.37 2.54
C ILE A 352 13.08 -24.42 1.28
N THR A 353 13.68 -24.24 0.10
CA THR A 353 12.91 -24.23 -1.16
C THR A 353 12.36 -25.60 -1.54
N THR A 354 13.07 -26.69 -1.24
CA THR A 354 12.67 -28.06 -1.60
C THR A 354 11.89 -28.82 -0.52
N LEU A 355 11.98 -28.41 0.75
CA LEU A 355 11.32 -29.09 1.87
C LEU A 355 10.35 -28.15 2.59
N VAL A 356 10.85 -27.05 3.15
CA VAL A 356 10.04 -26.18 4.02
C VAL A 356 8.89 -25.51 3.25
N ASP A 357 9.12 -25.10 2.00
CA ASP A 357 8.09 -24.47 1.14
C ASP A 357 6.86 -25.35 0.91
N TYR A 358 6.98 -26.68 1.05
CA TYR A 358 5.85 -27.61 0.95
C TYR A 358 5.00 -27.70 2.23
N PHE A 359 5.54 -27.26 3.38
CA PHE A 359 4.82 -27.19 4.65
C PHE A 359 4.35 -25.77 4.96
N ILE A 360 5.26 -24.80 4.85
CA ILE A 360 5.04 -23.39 5.12
C ILE A 360 5.61 -22.62 3.93
N PRO A 361 4.77 -22.28 2.93
CA PRO A 361 5.24 -21.57 1.76
C PRO A 361 5.85 -20.24 2.14
N TYR A 362 7.13 -20.02 1.86
CA TYR A 362 7.83 -18.80 2.31
C TYR A 362 7.33 -17.55 1.57
N VAL A 363 6.65 -17.73 0.42
CA VAL A 363 5.93 -16.67 -0.28
C VAL A 363 4.80 -16.04 0.56
N LEU A 364 4.29 -16.75 1.59
CA LEU A 364 3.32 -16.19 2.55
C LEU A 364 3.86 -15.01 3.34
N LEU A 365 5.19 -14.83 3.39
CA LEU A 365 5.82 -13.67 4.00
C LEU A 365 5.35 -12.34 3.36
N PHE A 366 5.14 -12.34 2.05
CA PHE A 366 4.63 -11.16 1.37
C PHE A 366 3.11 -11.00 1.49
N VAL A 367 2.37 -12.09 1.71
CA VAL A 367 0.95 -12.02 2.11
C VAL A 367 0.83 -11.36 3.48
N LEU A 368 1.71 -11.72 4.42
CA LEU A 368 1.83 -11.07 5.72
C LEU A 368 2.20 -9.60 5.58
N TYR A 369 3.16 -9.24 4.71
CA TYR A 369 3.47 -7.84 4.39
C TYR A 369 2.23 -7.09 3.86
N ALA A 370 1.53 -7.62 2.86
CA ALA A 370 0.35 -6.98 2.29
C ALA A 370 -0.78 -6.79 3.32
N TRP A 371 -0.91 -7.74 4.25
CA TRP A 371 -1.83 -7.63 5.39
C TRP A 371 -1.42 -6.52 6.36
N LEU A 372 -0.14 -6.47 6.75
CA LEU A 372 0.41 -5.41 7.61
C LEU A 372 0.31 -4.04 6.95
N GLU A 373 0.58 -3.92 5.65
CA GLU A 373 0.41 -2.68 4.91
C GLU A 373 -1.05 -2.22 4.93
N CYS A 374 -2.01 -3.12 4.77
CA CYS A 374 -3.43 -2.78 4.88
C CYS A 374 -3.76 -2.25 6.29
N ILE A 375 -3.25 -2.89 7.34
CA ILE A 375 -3.43 -2.44 8.72
C ILE A 375 -2.84 -1.03 8.91
N ILE A 376 -1.59 -0.82 8.50
CA ILE A 376 -0.86 0.43 8.73
C ILE A 376 -1.43 1.57 7.89
N CYS A 377 -1.70 1.33 6.61
CA CYS A 377 -2.02 2.38 5.65
C CYS A 377 -3.52 2.66 5.53
N VAL A 378 -4.37 1.76 6.03
CA VAL A 378 -5.84 1.88 5.92
C VAL A 378 -6.52 1.85 7.27
N ILE A 379 -6.33 0.79 8.06
CA ILE A 379 -7.06 0.61 9.32
C ILE A 379 -6.64 1.65 10.36
N LEU A 380 -5.34 1.87 10.55
CA LEU A 380 -4.84 2.86 11.52
C LEU A 380 -5.37 4.27 11.23
N PRO A 381 -5.32 4.80 9.99
CA PRO A 381 -5.92 6.09 9.66
C PRO A 381 -7.42 6.21 9.92
N VAL A 382 -8.18 5.14 9.68
CA VAL A 382 -9.62 5.09 9.99
C VAL A 382 -9.85 5.10 11.50
N PHE A 383 -9.06 4.33 12.25
CA PHE A 383 -9.16 4.32 13.71
C PHE A 383 -8.81 5.69 14.32
N TYR A 384 -7.77 6.34 13.81
CA TYR A 384 -7.41 7.70 14.22
C TYR A 384 -8.51 8.71 13.89
N SER A 385 -9.17 8.58 12.75
CA SER A 385 -10.26 9.49 12.35
C SER A 385 -11.48 9.34 13.27
N ILE A 386 -11.85 8.12 13.63
CA ILE A 386 -12.94 7.82 14.58
C ILE A 386 -12.61 8.36 15.96
N ARG A 387 -11.41 8.06 16.48
CA ARG A 387 -10.97 8.54 17.80
C ARG A 387 -10.99 10.06 17.89
N ASN A 388 -10.52 10.75 16.85
CA ASN A 388 -10.52 12.21 16.81
C ASN A 388 -11.94 12.78 16.80
N ARG A 389 -12.87 12.16 16.05
CA ARG A 389 -14.29 12.54 16.08
C ARG A 389 -14.90 12.42 17.47
N MET A 390 -14.66 11.30 18.15
CA MET A 390 -15.20 11.09 19.51
C MET A 390 -14.66 12.10 20.51
N ARG A 391 -13.36 12.47 20.40
CA ARG A 391 -12.76 13.50 21.26
C ARG A 391 -13.39 14.87 21.01
N ASN A 392 -13.50 15.29 19.75
CA ASN A 392 -14.09 16.59 19.40
C ASN A 392 -15.57 16.69 19.78
N GLN A 393 -16.33 15.59 19.67
CA GLN A 393 -17.72 15.55 20.11
C GLN A 393 -17.84 15.74 21.63
N LYS A 394 -16.93 15.16 22.41
CA LYS A 394 -16.88 15.36 23.86
C LYS A 394 -16.54 16.81 24.22
N ASP A 395 -15.56 17.39 23.54
CA ASP A 395 -15.15 18.78 23.78
C ASP A 395 -16.27 19.77 23.42
N ASN A 396 -16.96 19.58 22.28
CA ASN A 396 -18.13 20.38 21.92
C ASN A 396 -19.27 20.22 22.93
N SER A 397 -19.56 18.99 23.37
CA SER A 397 -20.60 18.78 24.40
C SER A 397 -20.26 19.46 25.72
N ASN A 398 -18.97 19.54 26.09
CA ASN A 398 -18.54 20.27 27.27
C ASN A 398 -18.70 21.79 27.10
N VAL A 399 -18.39 22.32 25.92
CA VAL A 399 -18.60 23.75 25.60
C VAL A 399 -20.08 24.10 25.58
N ASP A 400 -20.93 23.26 24.97
CA ASP A 400 -22.38 23.47 24.95
C ASP A 400 -22.96 23.43 26.36
N ASN A 401 -22.53 22.47 27.19
CA ASN A 401 -22.91 22.40 28.60
C ASN A 401 -22.43 23.64 29.38
N PHE A 402 -21.21 24.13 29.10
CA PHE A 402 -20.67 25.33 29.72
C PHE A 402 -21.45 26.58 29.32
N ILE A 403 -21.79 26.75 28.03
CA ILE A 403 -22.64 27.83 27.54
C ILE A 403 -24.03 27.75 28.20
N LEU A 404 -24.60 26.55 28.31
CA LEU A 404 -25.90 26.35 28.94
C LEU A 404 -25.87 26.72 30.43
N LEU A 405 -24.78 26.41 31.15
CA LEU A 405 -24.58 26.82 32.54
C LEU A 405 -24.47 28.35 32.66
N LEU A 406 -23.73 29.03 31.79
CA LEU A 406 -23.62 30.49 31.77
C LEU A 406 -24.98 31.17 31.48
N LEU A 407 -25.76 30.62 30.57
CA LEU A 407 -27.10 31.14 30.26
C LEU A 407 -28.07 30.96 31.44
N LYS A 408 -27.94 29.85 32.18
CA LYS A 408 -28.77 29.59 33.37
C LYS A 408 -28.43 30.54 34.52
N ASP A 409 -27.15 30.83 34.73
CA ASP A 409 -26.68 31.75 35.77
C ASP A 409 -27.12 33.20 35.47
N LYS A 410 -26.99 33.64 34.21
CA LYS A 410 -27.48 34.95 33.78
C LYS A 410 -28.97 35.13 34.04
N LYS A 411 -29.80 34.13 33.69
CA LYS A 411 -31.24 34.18 33.91
C LYS A 411 -31.59 34.29 35.40
N ALA A 412 -30.84 33.62 36.28
CA ALA A 412 -31.06 33.71 37.71
C ALA A 412 -30.75 35.11 38.27
N HIS A 413 -29.87 35.88 37.63
CA HIS A 413 -29.59 37.26 38.01
C HIS A 413 -30.62 38.28 37.51
N ASP A 414 -31.22 38.06 36.34
CA ASP A 414 -32.24 38.97 35.78
C ASP A 414 -33.59 38.90 36.53
N ASP A 415 -33.82 37.86 37.35
CA ASP A 415 -35.03 37.68 38.16
C ASP A 415 -34.96 38.35 39.56
N TYR A 416 -33.81 38.94 39.94
CA TYR A 416 -33.61 39.74 41.18
C TYR A 416 -33.56 41.22 40.88
#